data_AF-A0A413Z0P3-F1
#
_entry.id   AF-A0A413Z0P3-F1
#
_cell.length_a   1.000
_cell.length_b   1.000
_cell.length_c   1.000
_cell.angle_alpha   90.00
_cell.angle_beta   90.00
_cell.angle_gamma   90.00
#
_symmetry.space_group_name_H-M   'P 1'
#
loop_
_entity.id
_entity.type
_entity.pdbx_description
1 polymer ?
#
loop_
_entity_poly.entity_id
_entity_poly.type
_entity_poly.pdbx_seq_one_letter_code
_entity_poly.pdbx_strand_id
1 'polypeptide(L)'
;MKNVIFQIKYDFINGIVHQWKKFLLIAVVYAVLITDFLVRCKTKHFMGQYTSSDIILYIFRGMRWIVDVQTDINIPTAYILPNILIGFAIGNYPFKDINGYGGMVLMRAGKKLVWWLSKCIWAVFTACICYGILILEIAGVSLAGGRLSLQVNKQVCISIDGYDKTLIKNNPNLTRLTVYMIIVGLLTTIAICLIQICVSQIMGPIIGYIAVVVILIMGVFFRSFLFIGNGFMALRNIMYTPEGGSLTLTVIADIVLIVVSVIAGYASFRQMDILKKSDWRV
;
A
#
# COMPACT_ATOMS: atom_id res chain seq x y z
N MET A 1 8.04 -28.63 10.26
CA MET A 1 8.25 -27.28 10.86
C MET A 1 9.62 -26.70 10.54
N LYS A 2 10.75 -27.43 10.71
CA LYS A 2 12.11 -26.93 10.41
C LYS A 2 12.26 -26.32 8.99
N ASN A 3 11.70 -26.96 7.97
CA ASN A 3 11.79 -26.47 6.58
C ASN A 3 11.00 -25.16 6.34
N VAL A 4 9.91 -24.94 7.08
CA VAL A 4 9.09 -23.72 6.95
C VAL A 4 9.84 -22.51 7.49
N ILE A 5 10.40 -22.65 8.70
CA ILE A 5 11.17 -21.59 9.35
C ILE A 5 12.42 -21.25 8.54
N PHE A 6 13.09 -22.26 7.99
CA PHE A 6 14.24 -22.06 7.10
C PHE A 6 13.86 -21.24 5.86
N GLN A 7 12.75 -21.59 5.19
CA GLN A 7 12.27 -20.87 4.01
C GLN A 7 11.95 -19.41 4.31
N ILE A 8 11.23 -19.16 5.41
CA ILE A 8 10.85 -17.80 5.83
C ILE A 8 12.10 -16.97 6.15
N LYS A 9 13.07 -17.55 6.88
CA LYS A 9 14.32 -16.86 7.21
C LYS A 9 15.12 -16.54 5.94
N TYR A 10 15.20 -17.48 5.01
CA TYR A 10 15.86 -17.27 3.71
C TYR A 10 15.21 -16.13 2.92
N ASP A 11 13.88 -16.11 2.85
CA ASP A 11 13.11 -15.09 2.13
C ASP A 11 13.26 -13.71 2.79
N PHE A 12 13.30 -13.66 4.13
CA PHE A 12 13.53 -12.43 4.86
C PHE A 12 14.92 -11.85 4.57
N ILE A 13 15.96 -12.68 4.61
CA ILE A 13 17.33 -12.24 4.35
C ILE A 13 17.48 -11.77 2.90
N ASN A 14 17.02 -12.56 1.92
CA ASN A 14 17.26 -12.24 0.51
C ASN A 14 16.27 -11.21 -0.05
N GLY A 15 15.03 -11.23 0.43
CA GLY A 15 13.96 -10.35 -0.04
C GLY A 15 13.91 -9.01 0.68
N ILE A 16 14.34 -8.92 1.95
CA ILE A 16 14.37 -7.65 2.71
C ILE A 16 15.80 -7.14 2.87
N VAL A 17 16.67 -7.89 3.57
CA VAL A 17 18.00 -7.38 3.98
C VAL A 17 18.89 -7.06 2.77
N HIS A 18 19.00 -7.97 1.81
CA HIS A 18 19.80 -7.75 0.61
C HIS A 18 19.19 -6.72 -0.36
N GLN A 19 17.91 -6.39 -0.19
CA GLN A 19 17.17 -5.47 -1.05
C GLN A 19 16.88 -4.13 -0.35
N TRP A 20 17.64 -3.80 0.71
CA TRP A 20 17.45 -2.60 1.53
C TRP A 20 17.36 -1.29 0.73
N LYS A 21 18.05 -1.20 -0.42
CA LYS A 21 18.00 -0.04 -1.33
C LYS A 21 16.58 0.29 -1.82
N LYS A 22 15.71 -0.72 -1.96
CA LYS A 22 14.30 -0.50 -2.33
C LYS A 22 13.51 0.18 -1.22
N PHE A 23 13.77 -0.21 0.04
CA PHE A 23 13.16 0.42 1.20
C PHE A 23 13.67 1.84 1.40
N LEU A 24 14.96 2.08 1.14
CA LEU A 24 15.51 3.44 1.11
C LEU A 24 14.80 4.30 0.05
N LEU A 25 14.57 3.79 -1.16
CA LEU A 25 13.83 4.52 -2.19
C LEU A 25 12.41 4.89 -1.72
N ILE A 26 11.71 3.96 -1.07
CA ILE A 26 10.37 4.21 -0.52
C ILE A 26 10.42 5.27 0.58
N ALA A 27 11.40 5.20 1.48
CA ALA A 27 11.63 6.21 2.52
C ALA A 27 11.86 7.60 1.91
N VAL A 28 12.72 7.71 0.89
CA VAL A 28 12.96 8.97 0.18
C VAL A 28 11.67 9.54 -0.42
N VAL A 29 10.82 8.70 -1.01
CA VAL A 29 9.55 9.15 -1.58
C VAL A 29 8.58 9.62 -0.50
N TYR A 30 8.46 8.92 0.63
CA TYR A 30 7.67 9.41 1.75
C TYR A 30 8.21 10.73 2.30
N ALA A 31 9.52 10.87 2.45
CA ALA A 31 10.15 12.11 2.88
C ALA A 31 9.85 13.28 1.94
N VAL A 32 9.86 13.06 0.62
CA VAL A 32 9.47 14.08 -0.38
C VAL A 32 8.00 14.49 -0.21
N LEU A 33 7.09 13.52 -0.05
CA LEU A 33 5.66 13.80 0.15
C LEU A 33 5.37 14.55 1.45
N ILE A 34 6.04 14.17 2.54
CA ILE A 34 5.93 14.86 3.83
C ILE A 34 6.53 16.26 3.73
N THR A 35 7.65 16.43 3.02
CA THR A 35 8.24 17.76 2.80
C THR A 35 7.30 18.68 2.01
N ASP A 36 6.62 18.17 0.99
CA ASP A 36 5.59 18.94 0.27
C ASP A 36 4.47 19.42 1.22
N PHE A 37 3.99 18.55 2.12
CA PHE A 37 3.05 18.95 3.17
C PHE A 37 3.61 20.05 4.08
N LEU A 38 4.86 19.91 4.54
CA LEU A 38 5.51 20.91 5.40
C LEU A 38 5.69 22.26 4.71
N VAL A 39 6.04 22.27 3.42
CA VAL A 39 6.15 23.49 2.62
C VAL A 39 4.79 24.20 2.52
N ARG A 40 3.70 23.44 2.34
CA ARG A 40 2.33 24.00 2.36
C ARG A 40 1.98 24.57 3.74
N CYS A 41 2.31 23.85 4.82
CA CYS A 41 2.13 24.32 6.19
C CYS A 41 2.89 25.62 6.46
N LYS A 42 4.14 25.72 6.00
CA LYS A 42 4.95 26.94 6.11
C LYS A 42 4.33 28.11 5.34
N THR A 43 3.91 27.86 4.10
CA THR A 43 3.33 28.89 3.22
C THR A 43 2.01 29.44 3.77
N LYS A 44 1.20 28.60 4.43
CA LYS A 44 -0.08 29.01 5.03
C LYS A 44 0.02 29.33 6.53
N HIS A 45 1.22 29.49 7.08
CA HIS A 45 1.48 29.85 8.47
C HIS A 45 0.92 28.87 9.54
N PHE A 46 0.91 27.57 9.23
CA PHE A 46 0.47 26.49 10.12
C PHE A 46 1.64 25.68 10.74
N MET A 47 2.89 26.15 10.61
CA MET A 47 4.04 25.50 11.26
C MET A 47 3.85 25.45 12.79
N GLY A 48 4.16 24.30 13.40
CA GLY A 48 3.94 24.07 14.84
C GLY A 48 2.50 23.73 15.24
N GLN A 49 1.54 23.86 14.32
CA GLN A 49 0.11 23.59 14.59
C GLN A 49 -0.39 22.28 13.99
N TYR A 50 0.33 21.71 13.02
CA TYR A 50 0.00 20.43 12.43
C TYR A 50 0.24 19.28 13.39
N THR A 51 -0.59 18.24 13.29
CA THR A 51 -0.45 17.00 14.05
C THR A 51 -0.05 15.85 13.14
N SER A 52 0.40 14.75 13.75
CA SER A 52 0.66 13.50 13.03
C SER A 52 -0.57 13.01 12.23
N SER A 53 -1.78 13.23 12.75
CA SER A 53 -3.00 12.85 12.05
C SER A 53 -3.28 13.68 10.80
N ASP A 54 -2.90 14.95 10.80
CA ASP A 54 -3.07 15.82 9.63
C ASP A 54 -2.19 15.31 8.48
N ILE A 55 -0.95 14.91 8.76
CA ILE A 55 -0.05 14.33 7.76
C ILE A 55 -0.61 13.00 7.21
N ILE A 56 -1.17 12.15 8.07
CA ILE A 56 -1.82 10.90 7.63
C ILE A 56 -3.01 11.21 6.72
N LEU A 57 -3.88 12.13 7.11
CA LEU A 57 -5.04 12.52 6.29
C LEU A 57 -4.61 13.20 4.99
N TYR A 58 -3.48 13.91 4.96
CA TYR A 58 -2.89 14.44 3.74
C TYR A 58 -2.47 13.31 2.77
N ILE A 59 -1.74 12.31 3.28
CA ILE A 59 -1.22 11.20 2.47
C ILE A 59 -2.37 10.33 1.94
N PHE A 60 -3.36 10.03 2.78
CA PHE A 60 -4.53 9.23 2.40
C PHE A 60 -5.70 10.06 1.86
N ARG A 61 -5.53 11.37 1.64
CA ARG A 61 -6.60 12.29 1.24
C ARG A 61 -7.40 11.74 0.06
N GLY A 62 -6.72 11.27 -0.98
CA GLY A 62 -7.33 10.88 -2.24
C GLY A 62 -7.97 12.07 -2.95
N MET A 63 -9.02 11.82 -3.71
CA MET A 63 -9.78 12.87 -4.39
C MET A 63 -11.29 12.68 -4.23
N ARG A 64 -12.06 13.75 -4.43
CA ARG A 64 -13.54 13.66 -4.46
C ARG A 64 -14.00 12.90 -5.71
N TRP A 65 -15.29 12.62 -5.78
CA TRP A 65 -15.90 12.08 -7.00
C TRP A 65 -15.76 13.07 -8.14
N ILE A 66 -15.46 12.56 -9.34
CA ILE A 66 -15.56 13.36 -10.55
C ILE A 66 -17.06 13.51 -10.82
N VAL A 67 -17.54 14.76 -10.79
CA VAL A 67 -18.95 15.12 -11.01
C VAL A 67 -19.11 15.77 -12.37
N ASP A 68 -18.14 16.60 -12.80
CA ASP A 68 -18.15 17.30 -14.07
C ASP A 68 -16.85 17.08 -14.87
N VAL A 69 -16.96 17.14 -16.20
CA VAL A 69 -15.82 16.98 -17.14
C VAL A 69 -14.84 18.17 -17.09
N GLN A 70 -15.30 19.33 -16.60
CA GLN A 70 -14.52 20.58 -16.55
C GLN A 70 -13.73 20.79 -15.25
N THR A 71 -13.88 19.93 -14.24
CA THR A 71 -13.08 20.05 -13.00
C THR A 71 -11.67 19.52 -13.22
N ASP A 72 -10.66 20.31 -12.85
CA ASP A 72 -9.26 19.88 -12.86
C ASP A 72 -9.08 18.57 -12.08
N ILE A 73 -8.71 17.51 -12.80
CA ILE A 73 -8.47 16.20 -12.22
C ILE A 73 -7.07 16.19 -11.60
N ASN A 74 -6.98 16.52 -10.33
CA ASN A 74 -5.75 16.37 -9.57
C ASN A 74 -5.64 14.93 -9.06
N ILE A 75 -4.86 14.11 -9.78
CA ILE A 75 -4.62 12.71 -9.40
C ILE A 75 -3.93 12.68 -8.03
N PRO A 76 -4.41 11.86 -7.07
CA PRO A 76 -3.88 11.85 -5.72
C PRO A 76 -2.49 11.16 -5.66
N THR A 77 -1.45 11.89 -6.04
CA THR A 77 -0.07 11.38 -6.17
C THR A 77 0.52 10.90 -4.85
N ALA A 78 0.29 11.63 -3.75
CA ALA A 78 0.74 11.26 -2.41
C ALA A 78 0.22 9.89 -1.95
N TYR A 79 -0.88 9.46 -2.56
CA TYR A 79 -1.57 8.22 -2.27
C TYR A 79 -1.17 7.11 -3.27
N ILE A 80 -1.14 7.37 -4.59
CA ILE A 80 -0.87 6.34 -5.62
C ILE A 80 0.62 5.96 -5.66
N LEU A 81 1.51 6.95 -5.64
CA LEU A 81 2.92 6.76 -5.96
C LEU A 81 3.62 5.78 -5.01
N PRO A 82 3.46 5.86 -3.67
CA PRO A 82 4.10 4.90 -2.77
C PRO A 82 3.63 3.47 -3.01
N ASN A 83 2.34 3.26 -3.29
CA ASN A 83 1.77 1.93 -3.50
C ASN A 83 2.26 1.29 -4.80
N ILE A 84 2.41 2.08 -5.88
CA ILE A 84 3.04 1.62 -7.12
C ILE A 84 4.49 1.18 -6.86
N LEU A 85 5.26 1.98 -6.11
CA LEU A 85 6.66 1.66 -5.80
C LEU A 85 6.80 0.41 -4.92
N ILE A 86 5.89 0.23 -3.95
CA ILE A 86 5.83 -1.00 -3.14
C ILE A 86 5.55 -2.21 -4.05
N GLY A 87 4.58 -2.12 -4.95
CA GLY A 87 4.30 -3.17 -5.95
C GLY A 87 5.52 -3.49 -6.83
N PHE A 88 6.24 -2.47 -7.28
CA PHE A 88 7.48 -2.65 -8.04
C PHE A 88 8.58 -3.33 -7.22
N ALA A 89 8.73 -2.94 -5.94
CA ALA A 89 9.76 -3.46 -5.06
C ALA A 89 9.62 -4.98 -4.86
N ILE A 90 8.39 -5.46 -4.75
CA ILE A 90 8.11 -6.87 -4.43
C ILE A 90 8.01 -7.80 -5.65
N GLY A 91 7.45 -7.32 -6.77
CA GLY A 91 7.02 -8.21 -7.87
C GLY A 91 8.17 -9.01 -8.50
N ASN A 92 9.37 -8.44 -8.48
CA ASN A 92 10.56 -9.06 -9.06
C ASN A 92 11.17 -10.16 -8.19
N TYR A 93 10.91 -10.21 -6.89
CA TYR A 93 11.62 -11.12 -5.99
C TYR A 93 11.23 -12.60 -6.20
N PRO A 94 9.94 -13.02 -6.18
CA PRO A 94 9.58 -14.43 -6.36
C PRO A 94 10.08 -15.02 -7.69
N PHE A 95 10.02 -14.22 -8.76
CA PHE A 95 10.50 -14.62 -10.08
C PHE A 95 12.03 -14.81 -10.13
N LYS A 96 12.80 -13.89 -9.53
CA LYS A 96 14.26 -14.05 -9.42
C LYS A 96 14.66 -15.20 -8.50
N ASP A 97 13.86 -15.46 -7.47
CA ASP A 97 14.11 -16.50 -6.48
C ASP A 97 14.02 -17.91 -7.09
N ILE A 98 12.94 -18.18 -7.85
CA ILE A 98 12.77 -19.46 -8.56
C ILE A 98 13.92 -19.70 -9.55
N ASN A 99 14.29 -18.68 -10.31
CA ASN A 99 15.33 -18.78 -11.35
C ASN A 99 16.76 -18.78 -10.80
N GLY A 100 16.91 -18.45 -9.50
CA GLY A 100 18.20 -18.36 -8.82
C GLY A 100 18.37 -19.47 -7.78
N TYR A 101 19.00 -19.10 -6.66
CA TYR A 101 19.29 -20.04 -5.57
C TYR A 101 18.03 -20.57 -4.87
N GLY A 102 16.93 -19.81 -4.91
CA GLY A 102 15.65 -20.20 -4.31
C GLY A 102 15.01 -21.44 -4.97
N GLY A 103 15.23 -21.65 -6.27
CA GLY A 103 14.83 -22.89 -6.96
C GLY A 103 15.54 -24.12 -6.40
N MET A 104 16.83 -24.02 -6.08
CA MET A 104 17.59 -25.10 -5.45
C MET A 104 17.13 -25.36 -4.01
N VAL A 105 16.79 -24.30 -3.27
CA VAL A 105 16.20 -24.42 -1.92
C VAL A 105 14.85 -25.12 -1.98
N LEU A 106 14.01 -24.78 -2.95
CA LEU A 106 12.71 -25.42 -3.18
C LEU A 106 12.85 -26.92 -3.48
N MET A 107 13.81 -27.30 -4.33
CA MET A 107 14.10 -28.72 -4.62
C MET A 107 14.53 -29.49 -3.37
N ARG A 108 15.25 -28.85 -2.43
CA ARG A 108 15.63 -29.45 -1.13
C ARG A 108 14.48 -29.48 -0.12
N ALA A 109 13.61 -28.46 -0.11
CA ALA A 109 12.50 -28.36 0.82
C ALA A 109 11.32 -29.28 0.44
N GLY A 110 11.19 -29.63 -0.84
CA GLY A 110 10.29 -30.66 -1.39
C GLY A 110 8.79 -30.29 -1.41
N LYS A 111 8.39 -29.13 -0.86
CA LYS A 111 6.98 -28.73 -0.74
C LYS A 111 6.71 -27.37 -1.37
N LYS A 112 6.05 -27.36 -2.54
CA LYS A 112 5.63 -26.13 -3.25
C LYS A 112 4.75 -25.22 -2.39
N LEU A 113 3.84 -25.79 -1.59
CA LEU A 113 2.98 -25.03 -0.69
C LEU A 113 3.79 -24.22 0.35
N VAL A 114 4.84 -24.82 0.91
CA VAL A 114 5.68 -24.15 1.91
C VAL A 114 6.41 -22.96 1.29
N TRP A 115 6.90 -23.12 0.07
CA TRP A 115 7.53 -22.03 -0.67
C TRP A 115 6.55 -20.88 -0.95
N TRP A 116 5.36 -21.18 -1.46
CA TRP A 116 4.36 -20.16 -1.75
C TRP A 116 3.90 -19.40 -0.50
N LEU A 117 3.58 -20.12 0.59
CA LEU A 117 3.21 -19.48 1.85
C LEU A 117 4.33 -18.61 2.41
N SER A 118 5.59 -19.03 2.24
CA SER A 118 6.74 -18.21 2.63
C SER A 118 6.80 -16.89 1.86
N LYS A 119 6.51 -16.90 0.55
CA LYS A 119 6.42 -15.67 -0.27
C LYS A 119 5.27 -14.77 0.15
N CYS A 120 4.10 -15.34 0.46
CA CYS A 120 2.97 -14.56 0.97
C CYS A 120 3.31 -13.89 2.32
N ILE A 121 3.91 -14.64 3.25
CA ILE A 121 4.36 -14.11 4.55
C ILE A 121 5.40 -13.01 4.35
N TRP A 122 6.39 -13.24 3.50
CA TRP A 122 7.39 -12.24 3.15
C TRP A 122 6.78 -10.96 2.55
N ALA A 123 5.78 -11.07 1.67
CA ALA A 123 5.09 -9.93 1.08
C ALA A 123 4.32 -9.13 2.15
N VAL A 124 3.66 -9.80 3.09
CA VAL A 124 3.00 -9.17 4.24
C VAL A 124 4.01 -8.40 5.09
N PHE A 125 5.15 -9.03 5.47
CA PHE A 125 6.19 -8.35 6.24
C PHE A 125 6.78 -7.15 5.48
N THR A 126 6.97 -7.28 4.17
CA THR A 126 7.47 -6.19 3.34
C THR A 126 6.50 -5.02 3.33
N ALA A 127 5.19 -5.26 3.20
CA ALA A 127 4.16 -4.23 3.32
C ALA A 127 4.19 -3.56 4.69
N CYS A 128 4.27 -4.35 5.78
CA CYS A 128 4.37 -3.82 7.14
C CYS A 128 5.61 -2.95 7.37
N ILE A 129 6.77 -3.33 6.81
CA ILE A 129 8.01 -2.53 6.91
C ILE A 129 7.85 -1.21 6.15
N CYS A 130 7.36 -1.25 4.91
CA CYS A 130 7.13 -0.03 4.11
C CYS A 130 6.17 0.93 4.81
N TYR A 131 5.12 0.40 5.43
CA TYR A 131 4.17 1.21 6.20
C TYR A 131 4.76 1.69 7.54
N GLY A 132 5.60 0.87 8.17
CA GLY A 132 6.34 1.25 9.37
C GLY A 132 7.28 2.43 9.13
N ILE A 133 7.97 2.46 7.98
CA ILE A 133 8.80 3.59 7.55
C ILE A 133 7.96 4.88 7.48
N LEU A 134 6.80 4.83 6.83
CA LEU A 134 5.88 5.96 6.76
C LEU A 134 5.51 6.49 8.15
N ILE A 135 5.07 5.61 9.06
CA ILE A 135 4.67 6.01 10.42
C ILE A 135 5.85 6.59 11.22
N LEU A 136 7.05 6.04 11.06
CA LEU A 136 8.26 6.53 11.73
C LEU A 136 8.65 7.93 11.22
N GLU A 137 8.56 8.19 9.92
CA GLU A 137 8.84 9.52 9.35
C GLU A 137 7.82 10.55 9.82
N ILE A 138 6.52 10.21 9.82
CA ILE A 138 5.46 11.08 10.34
C ILE A 138 5.70 11.41 11.81
N ALA A 139 6.06 10.42 12.62
CA ALA A 139 6.38 10.60 14.03
C ALA A 139 7.61 11.51 14.22
N GLY A 140 8.69 11.27 13.45
CA GLY A 140 9.90 12.08 13.48
C GLY A 140 9.64 13.56 13.15
N VAL A 141 8.89 13.83 12.09
CA VAL A 141 8.54 15.20 11.67
C VAL A 141 7.59 15.87 12.65
N SER A 142 6.66 15.11 13.24
CA SER A 142 5.74 15.61 14.25
C SER A 142 6.46 15.95 15.56
N LEU A 143 7.50 15.20 15.94
CA LEU A 143 8.36 15.51 17.10
C LEU A 143 9.28 16.71 16.84
N ALA A 144 9.76 16.89 15.61
CA ALA A 144 10.71 17.95 15.28
C ALA A 144 10.07 19.34 15.11
N GLY A 145 8.82 19.42 14.65
CA GLY A 145 8.21 20.72 14.28
C GLY A 145 6.68 20.80 14.37
N GLY A 146 6.02 19.76 14.87
CA GLY A 146 4.57 19.69 14.99
C GLY A 146 4.13 19.18 16.35
N ARG A 147 3.01 18.46 16.39
CA ARG A 147 2.50 17.80 17.60
C ARG A 147 2.24 16.33 17.33
N LEU A 148 2.90 15.45 18.08
CA LEU A 148 2.60 14.02 18.06
C LEU A 148 1.25 13.79 18.77
N SER A 149 0.17 13.73 17.98
CA SER A 149 -1.19 13.58 18.47
C SER A 149 -2.06 12.89 17.43
N LEU A 150 -2.92 11.98 17.89
CA LEU A 150 -3.96 11.38 17.05
C LEU A 150 -5.13 12.33 16.79
N GLN A 151 -5.22 13.45 17.51
CA GLN A 151 -6.26 14.46 17.27
C GLN A 151 -5.94 15.25 16.00
N VAL A 152 -6.96 15.38 15.15
CA VAL A 152 -6.88 16.13 13.88
C VAL A 152 -7.04 17.61 14.14
N ASN A 153 -6.13 18.43 13.62
CA ASN A 153 -6.31 19.87 13.60
C ASN A 153 -7.17 20.25 12.39
N LYS A 154 -8.47 20.42 12.65
CA LYS A 154 -9.48 20.77 11.64
C LYS A 154 -9.07 21.94 10.74
N GLN A 155 -8.39 22.94 11.29
CA GLN A 155 -8.01 24.12 10.53
C GLN A 155 -6.89 23.84 9.52
N VAL A 156 -5.97 22.93 9.87
CA VAL A 156 -4.91 22.43 8.97
C VAL A 156 -5.54 21.59 7.85
N CYS A 157 -6.45 20.67 8.14
CA CYS A 157 -7.10 19.88 7.09
C CYS A 157 -7.93 20.73 6.10
N ILE A 158 -8.59 21.79 6.58
CA ILE A 158 -9.34 22.69 5.70
C ILE A 158 -8.38 23.53 4.85
N SER A 159 -7.34 24.08 5.46
CA SER A 159 -6.46 25.05 4.79
C SER A 159 -5.41 24.38 3.90
N ILE A 160 -4.82 23.26 4.32
CA ILE A 160 -3.75 22.55 3.62
C ILE A 160 -4.32 21.45 2.74
N ASP A 161 -5.13 20.59 3.35
CA ASP A 161 -5.60 19.35 2.71
C ASP A 161 -6.89 19.56 1.91
N GLY A 162 -7.39 20.78 1.79
CA GLY A 162 -8.55 21.11 0.95
C GLY A 162 -9.82 20.34 1.29
N TYR A 163 -9.98 19.92 2.54
CA TYR A 163 -11.21 19.33 3.03
C TYR A 163 -12.30 20.39 3.13
N ASP A 164 -13.55 19.95 3.01
CA ASP A 164 -14.71 20.84 3.07
C ASP A 164 -14.91 21.37 4.49
N LYS A 165 -14.94 22.70 4.61
CA LYS A 165 -15.16 23.38 5.88
C LYS A 165 -16.48 22.98 6.52
N THR A 166 -17.52 22.76 5.72
CA THR A 166 -18.86 22.40 6.22
C THR A 166 -18.88 21.00 6.82
N LEU A 167 -18.21 20.05 6.14
CA LEU A 167 -18.16 18.65 6.55
C LEU A 167 -17.21 18.41 7.73
N ILE A 168 -16.12 19.18 7.86
CA ILE A 168 -15.13 18.98 8.95
C ILE A 168 -15.54 19.63 10.26
N LYS A 169 -16.11 20.85 10.23
CA LYS A 169 -16.18 21.72 11.42
C LYS A 169 -16.86 21.01 12.61
N ASN A 170 -17.92 20.26 12.35
CA ASN A 170 -18.71 19.59 13.38
C ASN A 170 -18.53 18.06 13.41
N ASN A 171 -17.60 17.49 12.64
CA ASN A 171 -17.46 16.04 12.56
C ASN A 171 -16.64 15.49 13.76
N PRO A 172 -17.25 14.65 14.63
CA PRO A 172 -16.55 14.04 15.76
C PRO A 172 -15.71 12.83 15.34
N ASN A 173 -15.93 12.28 14.14
CA ASN A 173 -15.34 11.01 13.70
C ASN A 173 -13.97 11.18 13.02
N LEU A 174 -13.41 12.39 12.94
CA LEU A 174 -12.14 12.63 12.22
C LEU A 174 -10.97 11.83 12.78
N THR A 175 -10.83 11.73 14.11
CA THR A 175 -9.80 10.88 14.74
C THR A 175 -10.01 9.40 14.38
N ARG A 176 -11.27 8.94 14.33
CA ARG A 176 -11.62 7.57 13.95
C ARG A 176 -11.29 7.31 12.48
N LEU A 177 -11.52 8.29 11.61
CA LEU A 177 -11.12 8.25 10.19
C LEU A 177 -9.60 8.11 10.06
N THR A 178 -8.81 8.86 10.82
CA THR A 178 -7.34 8.72 10.77
C THR A 178 -6.89 7.32 11.18
N VAL A 179 -7.39 6.79 12.29
CA VAL A 179 -7.06 5.43 12.74
C VAL A 179 -7.48 4.40 11.69
N TYR A 180 -8.64 4.60 11.07
CA TYR A 180 -9.10 3.76 9.98
C TYR A 180 -8.16 3.80 8.77
N MET A 181 -7.70 5.00 8.36
CA MET A 181 -6.76 5.16 7.25
C MET A 181 -5.42 4.49 7.52
N ILE A 182 -4.99 4.37 8.78
CA ILE A 182 -3.81 3.58 9.15
C ILE A 182 -4.05 2.09 8.91
N ILE A 183 -5.16 1.57 9.43
CA ILE A 183 -5.46 0.12 9.43
C ILE A 183 -5.77 -0.36 8.02
N VAL A 184 -6.69 0.30 7.33
CA VAL A 184 -7.02 -0.02 5.94
C VAL A 184 -5.89 0.36 5.01
N GLY A 185 -5.17 1.45 5.33
CA GLY A 185 -3.81 1.77 4.89
C GLY A 185 -2.94 0.54 4.63
N LEU A 186 -2.69 -0.18 5.71
CA LEU A 186 -1.87 -1.37 5.69
C LEU A 186 -2.55 -2.55 4.98
N LEU A 187 -3.85 -2.76 5.22
CA LEU A 187 -4.58 -3.91 4.68
C LEU A 187 -4.65 -3.87 3.15
N THR A 188 -5.01 -2.73 2.56
CA THR A 188 -5.04 -2.56 1.10
C THR A 188 -3.65 -2.67 0.50
N THR A 189 -2.61 -2.17 1.17
CA THR A 189 -1.22 -2.36 0.74
C THR A 189 -0.85 -3.85 0.70
N ILE A 190 -1.24 -4.62 1.72
CA ILE A 190 -1.06 -6.08 1.74
C ILE A 190 -1.81 -6.75 0.58
N ALA A 191 -3.06 -6.35 0.31
CA ALA A 191 -3.84 -6.87 -0.80
C ALA A 191 -3.15 -6.60 -2.15
N ILE A 192 -2.70 -5.35 -2.38
CA ILE A 192 -1.91 -4.97 -3.56
C ILE A 192 -0.65 -5.83 -3.66
N CYS A 193 0.05 -6.04 -2.54
CA CYS A 193 1.26 -6.84 -2.52
C CYS A 193 1.02 -8.29 -2.95
N LEU A 194 -0.08 -8.89 -2.48
CA LEU A 194 -0.43 -10.27 -2.78
C LEU A 194 -0.94 -10.44 -4.21
N ILE A 195 -1.73 -9.47 -4.72
CA ILE A 195 -2.13 -9.42 -6.13
C ILE A 195 -0.89 -9.33 -7.02
N GLN A 196 0.04 -8.44 -6.68
CA GLN A 196 1.28 -8.23 -7.42
C GLN A 196 2.07 -9.53 -7.55
N ILE A 197 2.35 -10.24 -6.46
CA ILE A 197 3.11 -11.49 -6.53
C ILE A 197 2.31 -12.62 -7.20
N CYS A 198 0.98 -12.64 -7.08
CA CYS A 198 0.11 -13.61 -7.72
C CYS A 198 0.17 -13.48 -9.25
N VAL A 199 -0.12 -12.28 -9.77
CA VAL A 199 -0.08 -12.01 -11.21
C VAL A 199 1.36 -12.14 -11.73
N SER A 200 2.36 -11.69 -10.97
CA SER A 200 3.78 -11.85 -11.34
C SER A 200 4.18 -13.31 -11.49
N GLN A 201 3.56 -14.21 -10.73
CA GLN A 201 3.83 -15.64 -10.81
C GLN A 201 3.16 -16.30 -12.02
N ILE A 202 1.97 -15.83 -12.40
CA ILE A 202 1.20 -16.41 -13.52
C ILE A 202 1.72 -15.89 -14.86
N MET A 203 1.97 -14.58 -14.97
CA MET A 203 2.22 -13.89 -16.24
C MET A 203 3.55 -13.12 -16.28
N GLY A 204 4.32 -13.15 -15.20
CA GLY A 204 5.60 -12.45 -15.09
C GLY A 204 5.52 -11.07 -14.42
N PRO A 205 6.64 -10.55 -13.87
CA PRO A 205 6.64 -9.37 -12.99
C PRO A 205 6.12 -8.08 -13.61
N ILE A 206 6.36 -7.87 -14.91
CA ILE A 206 5.93 -6.66 -15.63
C ILE A 206 4.40 -6.61 -15.70
N ILE A 207 3.75 -7.73 -16.01
CA ILE A 207 2.29 -7.81 -16.08
C ILE A 207 1.66 -7.63 -14.70
N GLY A 208 2.29 -8.18 -13.66
CA GLY A 208 1.89 -7.89 -12.27
C GLY A 208 1.89 -6.39 -12.00
N TYR A 209 3.01 -5.71 -12.29
CA TYR A 209 3.12 -4.27 -12.07
C TYR A 209 2.04 -3.48 -12.81
N ILE A 210 1.77 -3.81 -14.08
CA ILE A 210 0.69 -3.18 -14.85
C ILE A 210 -0.66 -3.40 -14.16
N ALA A 211 -0.94 -4.61 -13.65
CA ALA A 211 -2.19 -4.90 -12.95
C ALA A 211 -2.37 -4.05 -11.69
N VAL A 212 -1.31 -3.86 -10.88
CA VAL A 212 -1.36 -2.99 -9.69
C VAL A 212 -1.68 -1.53 -10.07
N VAL A 213 -0.99 -1.01 -11.10
CA VAL A 213 -1.22 0.36 -11.57
C VAL A 213 -2.66 0.52 -12.06
N VAL A 214 -3.16 -0.42 -12.87
CA VAL A 214 -4.53 -0.41 -13.38
C VAL A 214 -5.55 -0.45 -12.24
N ILE A 215 -5.38 -1.32 -11.24
CA ILE A 215 -6.30 -1.42 -10.09
C ILE A 215 -6.34 -0.10 -9.30
N LEU A 216 -5.18 0.51 -9.04
CA LEU A 216 -5.11 1.80 -8.34
C LEU A 216 -5.79 2.91 -9.13
N ILE A 217 -5.52 3.01 -10.44
CA ILE A 217 -6.13 4.01 -11.32
C ILE A 217 -7.64 3.78 -11.45
N MET A 218 -8.09 2.54 -11.59
CA MET A 218 -9.52 2.21 -11.60
C MET A 218 -10.20 2.67 -10.30
N GLY A 219 -9.56 2.51 -9.15
CA GLY A 219 -10.08 3.04 -7.87
C GLY A 219 -10.25 4.57 -7.84
N VAL A 220 -9.50 5.31 -8.66
CA VAL A 220 -9.65 6.77 -8.81
C VAL A 220 -10.93 7.10 -9.59
N PHE A 221 -11.20 6.42 -10.70
CA PHE A 221 -12.29 6.77 -11.59
C PHE A 221 -13.64 6.14 -11.22
N PHE A 222 -13.63 4.91 -10.70
CA PHE A 222 -14.86 4.19 -10.41
C PHE A 222 -15.43 4.48 -9.03
N ARG A 223 -16.77 4.59 -8.96
CA ARG A 223 -17.51 4.80 -7.72
C ARG A 223 -17.75 3.55 -6.88
N SER A 224 -17.56 2.37 -7.47
CA SER A 224 -17.75 1.11 -6.75
C SER A 224 -16.67 0.92 -5.69
N PHE A 225 -17.10 0.62 -4.47
CA PHE A 225 -16.22 0.34 -3.33
C PHE A 225 -15.63 -1.09 -3.36
N LEU A 226 -15.98 -1.88 -4.38
CA LEU A 226 -15.28 -3.14 -4.70
C LEU A 226 -13.88 -2.88 -5.25
N PHE A 227 -13.62 -1.70 -5.82
CA PHE A 227 -12.28 -1.31 -6.20
C PHE A 227 -11.52 -0.83 -4.97
N ILE A 228 -10.54 -1.60 -4.53
CA ILE A 228 -9.78 -1.33 -3.29
C ILE A 228 -9.16 0.06 -3.25
N GLY A 229 -8.76 0.61 -4.40
CA GLY A 229 -8.23 1.97 -4.47
C GLY A 229 -9.24 3.04 -4.02
N ASN A 230 -10.54 2.82 -4.21
CA ASN A 230 -11.57 3.77 -3.84
C ASN A 230 -11.79 3.82 -2.31
N GLY A 231 -11.93 2.65 -1.66
CA GLY A 231 -12.09 2.56 -0.21
C GLY A 231 -10.88 3.04 0.59
N PHE A 232 -9.73 3.12 -0.08
CA PHE A 232 -8.45 3.57 0.43
C PHE A 232 -8.30 5.12 0.48
N MET A 233 -9.30 5.88 0.02
CA MET A 233 -9.28 7.36 0.01
C MET A 233 -10.13 7.97 1.12
N ALA A 234 -9.54 8.90 1.88
CA ALA A 234 -10.20 9.56 3.01
C ALA A 234 -11.39 10.43 2.61
N LEU A 235 -11.29 11.18 1.51
CA LEU A 235 -12.38 12.02 1.04
C LEU A 235 -13.63 11.24 0.60
N ARG A 236 -13.50 9.95 0.29
CA ARG A 236 -14.60 9.10 -0.18
C ARG A 236 -15.16 8.20 0.91
N ASN A 237 -14.72 8.35 2.16
CA ASN A 237 -15.15 7.52 3.27
C ASN A 237 -16.42 8.05 3.95
N ILE A 238 -17.31 7.15 4.39
CA ILE A 238 -18.56 7.50 5.10
C ILE A 238 -18.33 8.31 6.39
N MET A 239 -17.18 8.15 7.06
CA MET A 239 -16.85 8.91 8.27
C MET A 239 -16.55 10.38 7.98
N TYR A 240 -16.34 10.76 6.73
CA TYR A 240 -16.11 12.15 6.31
C TYR A 240 -17.22 12.67 5.37
N THR A 241 -17.55 11.93 4.32
CA THR A 241 -18.58 12.27 3.33
C THR A 241 -19.82 11.41 3.61
N PRO A 242 -21.03 11.98 3.81
CA PRO A 242 -22.23 11.20 4.12
C PRO A 242 -22.59 10.12 3.08
N GLU A 243 -22.37 10.40 1.80
CA GLU A 243 -22.54 9.45 0.68
C GLU A 243 -21.28 8.60 0.41
N GLY A 244 -20.33 8.62 1.35
CA GLY A 244 -19.07 7.91 1.24
C GLY A 244 -19.21 6.40 1.41
N GLY A 245 -18.12 5.71 1.10
CA GLY A 245 -18.01 4.27 1.16
C GLY A 245 -18.12 3.70 2.54
N SER A 246 -18.86 2.58 2.60
CA SER A 246 -18.91 1.75 3.80
C SER A 246 -17.53 1.21 4.13
N LEU A 247 -17.16 1.46 5.39
CA LEU A 247 -15.94 0.96 6.01
C LEU A 247 -15.78 -0.56 5.85
N THR A 248 -16.88 -1.27 6.12
CA THR A 248 -16.94 -2.72 6.17
C THR A 248 -16.75 -3.32 4.79
N LEU A 249 -17.30 -2.67 3.76
CA LEU A 249 -17.24 -3.20 2.39
C LEU A 249 -15.82 -3.14 1.84
N THR A 250 -15.07 -2.07 2.10
CA THR A 250 -13.65 -1.98 1.75
C THR A 250 -12.82 -3.09 2.38
N VAL A 251 -13.00 -3.32 3.70
CA VAL A 251 -12.27 -4.36 4.43
C VAL A 251 -12.60 -5.75 3.90
N ILE A 252 -13.88 -6.03 3.62
CA ILE A 252 -14.29 -7.30 3.03
C ILE A 252 -13.66 -7.48 1.64
N ALA A 253 -13.67 -6.45 0.80
CA ALA A 253 -13.06 -6.49 -0.52
C ALA A 253 -11.55 -6.79 -0.45
N ASP A 254 -10.82 -6.14 0.46
CA ASP A 254 -9.39 -6.40 0.68
C ASP A 254 -9.15 -7.85 1.12
N ILE A 255 -9.91 -8.35 2.10
CA ILE A 255 -9.78 -9.73 2.59
C ILE A 255 -10.06 -10.75 1.49
N VAL A 256 -11.12 -10.54 0.70
CA VAL A 256 -11.47 -11.41 -0.43
C VAL A 256 -10.34 -11.44 -1.45
N LEU A 257 -9.77 -10.29 -1.80
CA LEU A 257 -8.66 -10.21 -2.75
C LEU A 257 -7.37 -10.86 -2.23
N ILE A 258 -7.08 -10.70 -0.93
CA ILE A 258 -5.98 -11.39 -0.26
C ILE A 258 -6.16 -12.91 -0.40
N VAL A 259 -7.34 -13.44 -0.04
CA VAL A 259 -7.63 -14.88 -0.09
C VAL A 259 -7.55 -15.41 -1.52
N VAL A 260 -8.20 -14.72 -2.48
CA VAL A 260 -8.18 -15.12 -3.89
C VAL A 260 -6.75 -15.11 -4.44
N SER A 261 -5.95 -14.08 -4.15
CA SER A 261 -4.56 -13.99 -4.63
C SER A 261 -3.68 -15.12 -4.08
N VAL A 262 -3.85 -15.48 -2.81
CA VAL A 262 -3.11 -16.59 -2.18
C VAL A 262 -3.52 -17.93 -2.80
N ILE A 263 -4.81 -18.18 -2.99
CA ILE A 263 -5.31 -19.44 -3.56
C ILE A 263 -4.93 -19.56 -5.05
N ALA A 264 -5.17 -18.52 -5.84
CA ALA A 264 -4.89 -18.51 -7.27
C ALA A 264 -3.38 -18.63 -7.54
N GLY A 265 -2.55 -17.90 -6.79
CA GLY A 265 -1.10 -17.98 -6.92
C GLY A 265 -0.56 -19.37 -6.52
N TYR A 266 -1.13 -20.01 -5.49
CA TYR A 266 -0.77 -21.38 -5.14
C TYR A 266 -1.20 -22.38 -6.22
N ALA A 267 -2.43 -22.27 -6.73
CA ALA A 267 -2.97 -23.16 -7.76
C ALA A 267 -2.10 -23.11 -9.03
N SER A 268 -1.74 -21.91 -9.47
CA SER A 268 -0.80 -21.69 -10.59
C SER A 268 0.56 -22.33 -10.31
N PHE A 269 1.17 -22.03 -9.16
CA PHE A 269 2.49 -22.54 -8.83
C PHE A 269 2.54 -24.07 -8.67
N ARG A 270 1.44 -24.68 -8.19
CA ARG A 270 1.35 -26.14 -8.08
C ARG A 270 1.51 -26.81 -9.45
N GLN A 271 0.95 -26.21 -10.50
CA GLN A 271 0.98 -26.71 -11.87
C GLN A 271 2.31 -26.41 -12.60
N MET A 272 3.08 -25.41 -12.15
CA MET A 272 4.36 -25.06 -12.76
C MET A 272 5.40 -26.16 -12.63
N ASP A 273 6.03 -26.54 -13.74
CA ASP A 273 7.20 -27.42 -13.75
C ASP A 273 8.46 -26.60 -13.43
N ILE A 274 9.15 -26.97 -12.35
CA ILE A 274 10.33 -26.24 -11.83
C ILE A 274 11.60 -26.68 -12.57
N LEU A 275 11.59 -27.84 -13.25
CA LEU A 275 12.77 -28.45 -13.85
C LEU A 275 12.97 -28.09 -15.33
N LYS A 276 11.95 -27.57 -16.03
CA LYS A 276 12.07 -27.15 -17.43
C LYS A 276 12.74 -25.78 -17.56
N LYS A 277 14.08 -25.82 -17.58
CA LYS A 277 14.96 -24.65 -17.76
C LYS A 277 15.19 -24.26 -19.24
N SER A 278 14.49 -24.82 -20.23
CA SER A 278 14.84 -24.61 -21.65
C SER A 278 14.00 -23.59 -22.43
N ASP A 279 12.76 -23.26 -22.06
CA ASP A 279 11.86 -22.62 -23.04
C ASP A 279 11.42 -21.18 -22.70
N TRP A 280 12.05 -20.52 -21.72
CA TRP A 280 11.69 -19.13 -21.35
C TRP A 280 12.44 -18.04 -22.14
N ARG A 281 12.82 -18.33 -23.39
CA ARG A 281 13.28 -17.32 -24.34
C ARG A 281 12.45 -17.39 -25.62
N VAL A 282 11.37 -16.61 -25.65
CA VAL A 282 10.92 -15.89 -26.85
C VAL A 282 10.44 -14.52 -26.38
#